data_AF-A0A8D9UGS2-F1
#
_entry.id   AF-A0A8D9UGS2-F1
#
_cell.length_a   1.000
_cell.length_b   1.000
_cell.length_c   1.000
_cell.angle_alpha   90.00
_cell.angle_beta   90.00
_cell.angle_gamma   90.00
#
_symmetry.space_group_name_H-M   'P 1'
#
loop_
_entity.id
_entity.type
_entity.pdbx_description
1 polymer ?
#
loop_
_entity_poly.entity_id
_entity_poly.type
_entity_poly.pdbx_seq_one_letter_code
_entity_poly.pdbx_strand_id
1 'polypeptide(L)' 'MTEGWRGEIVHIALTGANGELLRYKMKDPSFNNWYMLAMAVRNNGVSDFPLCNKSFNLSYCGNDL' A
#
# COMPACT_ATOMS: atom_id res chain seq x y z
N MET A 1 11.44 -8.29 -3.05
CA MET A 1 11.05 -6.92 -2.63
C MET A 1 11.81 -5.94 -3.51
N THR A 2 11.15 -4.90 -3.98
CA THR A 2 11.79 -3.83 -4.77
C THR A 2 11.25 -2.48 -4.32
N GLU A 3 12.06 -1.44 -4.46
CA GLU A 3 11.62 -0.08 -4.21
C GLU A 3 10.91 0.48 -5.45
N GLY A 4 9.68 0.96 -5.26
CA GLY A 4 8.93 1.72 -6.25
C GLY A 4 8.91 3.20 -5.90
N TRP A 5 8.41 4.02 -6.82
CA TRP A 5 8.32 5.47 -6.62
C TRP A 5 7.35 5.92 -5.49
N ARG A 6 6.52 5.00 -4.98
CA ARG A 6 5.63 5.20 -3.82
C ARG A 6 6.14 4.51 -2.54
N GLY A 7 7.23 3.75 -2.62
CA GLY A 7 7.74 2.90 -1.54
C GLY A 7 7.91 1.43 -1.95
N GLU A 8 8.07 0.59 -0.92
CA GLU A 8 8.26 -0.86 -1.03
C GLU A 8 7.11 -1.60 -1.74
N ILE A 9 7.47 -2.35 -2.80
CA ILE A 9 6.59 -3.33 -3.45
C ILE A 9 7.08 -4.75 -3.12
N VAL A 10 6.14 -5.60 -2.69
CA VAL A 10 6.42 -7.00 -2.32
C VAL A 10 5.56 -7.95 -3.15
N HIS A 11 6.19 -8.99 -3.70
CA HIS A 11 5.52 -10.12 -4.31
C HIS A 11 5.76 -11.34 -3.42
N ILE A 12 4.69 -12.03 -3.06
CA ILE A 12 4.69 -13.19 -2.16
C ILE A 12 4.12 -14.36 -2.95
N ALA A 13 4.97 -15.34 -3.24
CA ALA A 13 4.58 -16.59 -3.87
C ALA A 13 4.63 -17.71 -2.84
N LEU A 14 3.50 -18.39 -2.62
CA LEU A 14 3.44 -19.65 -1.89
C LEU A 14 3.43 -20.78 -2.92
N THR A 15 4.44 -21.64 -2.87
CA THR A 15 4.56 -22.79 -3.78
C THR A 15 4.29 -24.10 -3.06
N GLY A 16 3.70 -25.05 -3.78
CA GLY A 16 3.51 -26.42 -3.32
C GLY A 16 4.73 -27.30 -3.57
N ALA A 17 4.59 -28.59 -3.28
CA ALA A 17 5.69 -29.55 -3.33
C ALA A 17 6.26 -29.77 -4.74
N ASN A 18 5.47 -29.49 -5.78
CA ASN A 18 5.89 -29.64 -7.18
C ASN A 18 6.27 -28.29 -7.82
N GLY A 19 6.40 -27.24 -7.01
CA GLY A 19 6.72 -25.88 -7.48
C GLY A 19 5.53 -25.10 -8.05
N GLU A 20 4.31 -25.64 -7.97
CA GLU A 20 3.09 -24.96 -8.39
C GLU A 20 2.75 -23.79 -7.46
N LEU A 21 2.20 -22.70 -8.00
CA LEU A 21 1.72 -21.58 -7.19
C LEU A 21 0.40 -21.95 -6.51
N LEU A 22 0.42 -22.04 -5.18
CA LEU A 22 -0.77 -22.20 -4.34
C LEU A 22 -1.42 -20.85 -4.02
N ARG A 23 -0.61 -19.81 -3.85
CA ARG A 23 -1.08 -18.45 -3.64
C ARG A 23 -0.06 -17.45 -4.15
N TYR A 24 -0.55 -16.35 -4.70
CA TYR A 24 0.26 -15.20 -5.04
C TYR A 24 -0.37 -13.94 -4.48
N LYS A 25 0.39 -13.14 -3.74
CA LYS A 25 -0.04 -11.83 -3.26
C LYS A 25 0.96 -10.77 -3.72
N MET A 26 0.44 -9.65 -4.20
CA MET A 26 1.21 -8.42 -4.38
C MET A 26 0.86 -7.46 -3.24
N LYS A 27 1.84 -6.75 -2.69
CA LYS A 27 1.62 -5.69 -1.71
C LYS A 27 2.17 -4.39 -2.28
N ASP A 28 1.29 -3.45 -2.58
CA ASP A 28 1.65 -2.06 -2.90
C ASP A 28 1.95 -1.28 -1.60
N PRO A 29 2.79 -0.24 -1.64
CA PRO A 29 3.01 0.66 -0.49
C PRO A 29 1.72 1.20 0.12
N SER A 30 0.68 1.43 -0.70
CA SER A 30 -0.60 1.99 -0.27
C SER A 30 -1.27 1.12 0.79
N PHE A 31 -1.11 -0.20 0.75
CA PHE A 31 -1.65 -1.12 1.76
C PHE A 31 -1.26 -0.74 3.20
N ASN A 32 -0.04 -0.24 3.38
CA ASN A 32 0.43 0.26 4.68
C ASN A 32 0.15 1.77 4.85
N ASN A 33 0.35 2.55 3.79
CA ASN A 33 0.36 4.02 3.87
C ASN A 33 -1.03 4.63 4.09
N TRP A 34 -2.12 3.92 3.76
CA TRP A 34 -3.49 4.36 4.10
C TRP A 34 -3.68 4.57 5.61
N TYR A 35 -3.09 3.70 6.43
CA TYR A 35 -3.13 3.87 7.88
C TYR A 35 -2.33 5.11 8.33
N MET A 36 -1.20 5.40 7.67
CA MET A 36 -0.42 6.60 7.95
C MET A 36 -1.19 7.90 7.62
N LEU A 37 -1.98 7.91 6.55
CA LEU A 37 -2.87 9.05 6.26
C LEU A 37 -3.86 9.28 7.40
N ALA A 38 -4.49 8.20 7.90
CA ALA A 38 -5.42 8.29 9.03
C ALA A 38 -4.77 8.83 10.31
N MET A 39 -3.47 8.62 10.49
CA MET A 39 -2.69 9.23 11.58
C MET A 39 -2.40 10.72 11.30
N ALA A 40 -2.02 11.06 10.06
CA ALA A 40 -1.58 12.40 9.67
C ALA A 40 -2.71 13.45 9.68
N VAL A 41 -3.96 13.04 9.49
CA VAL A 41 -5.12 13.97 9.45
C VAL A 41 -5.77 14.20 10.82
N ARG A 42 -5.27 13.57 11.89
CA ARG A 42 -5.87 13.71 13.23
C ARG A 42 -5.71 15.13 13.74
N ASN A 43 -6.78 15.66 14.33
CA ASN A 43 -6.85 17.01 14.89
C ASN A 43 -6.62 18.13 13.86
N ASN A 44 -6.68 17.83 12.56
CA ASN A 44 -6.62 18.82 11.49
C ASN A 44 -8.02 19.21 11.01
N GLY A 45 -8.09 20.31 10.25
CA GLY A 45 -9.32 20.68 9.55
C GLY A 45 -9.62 19.72 8.41
N VAL A 46 -10.90 19.53 8.07
CA VAL A 46 -11.31 18.72 6.90
C VAL A 46 -10.68 19.25 5.60
N SER A 47 -10.43 20.56 5.52
CA SER A 47 -9.75 21.22 4.41
C SER A 47 -8.32 20.72 4.17
N ASP A 48 -7.66 20.14 5.17
CA ASP A 48 -6.27 19.66 5.06
C ASP A 48 -6.21 18.25 4.47
N PHE A 49 -7.34 17.54 4.43
CA PHE A 49 -7.40 16.17 3.91
C PHE A 49 -6.85 16.03 2.48
N PRO A 50 -7.22 16.88 1.50
CA PRO A 50 -6.69 16.77 0.14
C PRO A 50 -5.17 16.95 0.07
N LEU A 51 -4.61 17.85 0.89
CA LEU A 51 -3.17 18.08 0.96
C LEU A 51 -2.45 16.84 1.50
N CYS A 52 -2.86 16.35 2.68
CA CYS A 52 -2.29 15.15 3.27
C CYS A 52 -2.42 13.94 2.32
N ASN A 53 -3.62 13.68 1.79
CA ASN A 53 -3.85 12.55 0.89
C ASN A 53 -2.95 12.60 -0.36
N LYS A 54 -2.73 13.80 -0.93
CA LYS A 54 -1.86 13.95 -2.10
C LYS A 54 -0.39 13.74 -1.76
N SER A 55 0.08 14.14 -0.58
CA SER A 55 1.47 13.95 -0.13
C SER A 55 1.87 12.48 -0.03
N PHE A 56 0.96 11.60 0.38
CA PHE A 56 1.21 10.14 0.41
C PHE A 56 1.06 9.47 -0.95
N ASN A 57 0.39 10.14 -1.91
CA ASN A 57 0.21 9.67 -3.27
C ASN A 57 -0.35 8.22 -3.35
N LEU A 58 -1.36 7.96 -2.52
CA LEU A 58 -1.97 6.65 -2.32
C LEU A 58 -2.67 6.14 -3.57
N SER A 59 -2.69 4.82 -3.72
CA SER A 59 -3.43 4.09 -4.73
C SER A 59 -4.54 3.28 -4.07
N TYR A 60 -5.78 3.46 -4.51
CA TYR A 60 -6.90 2.62 -4.09
C TYR A 60 -6.70 1.19 -4.59
N CYS A 61 -6.45 1.02 -5.89
CA CYS A 61 -6.18 -0.30 -6.46
C CYS A 61 -4.98 -0.98 -5.80
N GLY A 62 -3.95 -0.22 -5.40
CA GLY A 62 -2.79 -0.76 -4.69
C GLY A 62 -3.14 -1.32 -3.31
N ASN A 63 -4.11 -0.73 -2.62
CA ASN A 63 -4.60 -1.20 -1.34
C ASN A 63 -5.45 -2.47 -1.43
N ASP A 64 -6.13 -2.67 -2.56
CA ASP A 64 -7.05 -3.80 -2.76
C ASP A 64 -6.34 -5.11 -3.18
N LEU A 65 -5.03 -5.05 -3.50
CA LEU A 65 -4.17 -6.18 -3.88
C LEU A 65 -3.67 -7.02 -2.68
#